data_AF-A0AA39J7C5-F1
#
_entry.id   AF-A0AA39J7C5-F1
#
_cell.length_a   1.000
_cell.length_b   1.000
_cell.length_c   1.000
_cell.angle_alpha   90.00
_cell.angle_beta   90.00
_cell.angle_gamma   90.00
#
_symmetry.space_group_name_H-M   'P 1'
#
loop_
_entity.id
_entity.type
_entity.pdbx_description
1 polymer ?
#
loop_
_entity_poly.entity_id
_entity_poly.type
_entity_poly.pdbx_seq_one_letter_code
_entity_poly.pdbx_strand_id
1 'polypeptide(L)' 'IRTLLPDVYQELTVFVDHLPLNDKSVAYPFSGFVINVGISTNGHRDGFDKLICAVIPFGDWEGGELCLYEAGYV' A
#
# COMPACT_ATOMS: atom_id res chain seq x y z
N ILE A 1 -2.30 -1.25 -10.95
CA ILE A 1 -3.31 -2.10 -10.25
C ILE A 1 -4.62 -2.25 -11.01
N ARG A 2 -5.17 -1.19 -11.63
CA ARG A 2 -6.44 -1.24 -12.39
C ARG A 2 -6.57 -2.42 -13.37
N THR A 3 -5.51 -2.71 -14.12
CA THR A 3 -5.51 -3.81 -15.10
C THR A 3 -5.28 -5.19 -14.47
N LEU A 4 -4.48 -5.26 -13.40
CA LEU A 4 -4.04 -6.52 -12.80
C LEU A 4 -5.02 -7.04 -11.74
N LEU A 5 -5.66 -6.14 -11.01
CA LEU A 5 -6.57 -6.41 -9.90
C LEU A 5 -7.76 -5.43 -9.98
N PRO A 6 -8.65 -5.56 -10.98
CA PRO A 6 -9.72 -4.61 -11.23
C PRO A 6 -10.72 -4.51 -10.06
N ASP A 7 -11.05 -5.62 -9.42
CA ASP A 7 -11.98 -5.65 -8.28
C ASP A 7 -11.40 -4.92 -7.06
N VAL A 8 -10.13 -5.19 -6.74
CA VAL A 8 -9.41 -4.49 -5.67
C VAL A 8 -9.28 -3.01 -5.96
N TYR A 9 -9.00 -2.64 -7.22
CA TYR A 9 -8.96 -1.25 -7.64
C TYR A 9 -10.31 -0.57 -7.37
N GLN A 10 -11.42 -1.18 -7.78
CA GLN A 10 -12.76 -0.62 -7.58
C GLN A 10 -13.09 -0.43 -6.10
N GLU A 11 -12.73 -1.41 -5.25
CA GLU A 11 -13.01 -1.31 -3.82
C GLU A 11 -12.16 -0.25 -3.11
N LEU A 12 -10.90 -0.06 -3.53
CA LEU A 12 -10.05 1.03 -3.04
C LEU A 12 -10.63 2.41 -3.43
N THR A 13 -11.12 2.57 -4.66
CA THR A 13 -11.67 3.86 -5.12
C THR A 13 -12.91 4.28 -4.34
N VAL A 14 -13.76 3.35 -3.90
CA VAL A 14 -14.94 3.67 -3.08
C VAL A 14 -14.55 4.47 -1.84
N PHE A 15 -13.45 4.11 -1.17
CA PHE A 15 -12.99 4.82 0.02
C PHE A 15 -12.41 6.20 -0.33
N VAL A 16 -11.54 6.27 -1.35
CA VAL A 16 -10.85 7.51 -1.72
C VAL A 16 -11.78 8.55 -2.35
N ASP A 17 -12.85 8.12 -3.01
CA ASP A 17 -13.86 9.01 -3.60
C ASP A 17 -14.76 9.68 -2.52
N HIS A 18 -14.70 9.23 -1.26
CA HIS A 18 -15.52 9.72 -0.15
C HIS A 18 -14.67 10.17 1.05
N LEU A 19 -13.45 10.65 0.82
CA LEU A 19 -12.62 11.18 1.90
C LEU A 19 -13.31 12.36 2.60
N PRO A 20 -13.14 12.50 3.93
CA PRO A 20 -13.71 13.61 4.68
C PRO A 20 -13.31 14.96 4.08
N LEU A 21 -14.17 15.97 4.27
CA LEU A 21 -13.93 17.35 3.82
C LEU A 21 -13.74 17.50 2.30
N ASN A 22 -14.23 16.54 1.50
CA ASN A 22 -14.06 16.53 0.05
C ASN A 22 -12.57 16.58 -0.38
N ASP A 23 -11.72 15.95 0.44
CA ASP A 23 -10.30 15.84 0.17
C ASP A 23 -10.03 14.89 -1.00
N LYS A 24 -8.85 15.00 -1.62
CA LYS A 24 -8.42 14.15 -2.73
C LYS A 24 -7.06 13.55 -2.43
N SER A 25 -6.97 12.23 -2.52
CA SER A 25 -5.69 11.56 -2.36
C SER A 25 -4.73 11.90 -3.52
N VAL A 26 -3.50 12.27 -3.15
CA VAL A 26 -2.37 12.41 -4.08
C VAL A 26 -1.85 11.06 -4.59
N ALA A 27 -2.33 9.95 -4.02
CA ALA A 27 -1.87 8.58 -4.26
C ALA A 27 -2.95 7.68 -4.87
N TYR A 28 -3.98 8.28 -5.50
CA TYR A 28 -5.12 7.55 -6.06
C TYR A 28 -4.71 6.30 -6.86
N PRO A 29 -5.28 5.11 -6.61
CA PRO A 29 -6.47 4.83 -5.81
C PRO A 29 -6.20 4.54 -4.32
N PHE A 30 -4.98 4.77 -3.82
CA PHE A 30 -4.66 4.60 -2.40
C PHE A 30 -5.02 5.86 -1.62
N SER A 31 -5.33 5.72 -0.33
CA SER A 31 -5.67 6.85 0.56
C SER A 31 -4.47 7.59 1.13
N GLY A 32 -3.25 7.07 0.93
CA GLY A 32 -2.03 7.64 1.48
C GLY A 32 -0.79 7.26 0.69
N PHE A 33 0.31 7.96 0.96
CA PHE A 33 1.62 7.75 0.38
C PHE A 33 2.69 7.92 1.44
N VAL A 34 3.67 7.02 1.47
CA VAL A 34 4.76 7.01 2.44
C VAL A 34 6.09 6.89 1.68
N ILE A 35 7.07 7.70 2.08
CA ILE A 35 8.46 7.58 1.61
C ILE A 35 9.27 6.94 2.73
N ASN A 36 9.81 5.75 2.45
CA ASN A 36 10.68 5.04 3.35
C ASN A 36 12.15 5.31 2.96
N VAL A 37 12.92 5.95 3.85
CA VAL A 37 14.33 6.31 3.63
C VAL A 37 15.21 5.49 4.56
N GLY A 38 16.16 4.72 3.99
CA GLY A 38 17.09 3.89 4.79
C GLY A 38 16.38 2.85 5.66
N ILE A 39 15.27 2.30 5.15
CA ILE A 39 14.32 1.53 5.96
C ILE A 39 14.84 0.13 6.31
N SER A 40 14.64 -0.25 7.56
CA SER A 40 14.70 -1.63 8.05
C SER A 40 13.63 -1.77 9.12
N THR A 41 12.58 -2.52 8.83
CA THR A 41 11.45 -2.73 9.75
C THR A 41 11.48 -4.12 10.34
N ASN A 42 11.00 -4.24 11.57
CA ASN A 42 10.59 -5.55 12.07
C ASN A 42 9.41 -6.05 11.24
N GLY A 43 9.33 -7.36 11.03
CA GLY A 43 8.18 -7.97 10.35
C GLY A 43 6.87 -7.59 11.06
N HIS A 44 5.95 -6.99 10.32
CA HIS A 44 4.66 -6.54 10.83
C HIS A 44 3.59 -6.59 9.72
N ARG A 45 2.34 -6.37 10.13
CA ARG A 45 1.20 -6.13 9.24
C ARG A 45 0.72 -4.71 9.45
N ASP A 46 0.44 -4.01 8.35
CA ASP A 46 -0.26 -2.72 8.39
C ASP A 46 -1.74 -2.97 8.77
N GLY A 47 -2.00 -3.05 10.07
CA GLY A 47 -3.30 -3.46 10.60
C GLY A 47 -4.46 -2.50 10.28
N PHE A 48 -4.16 -1.30 9.80
CA PHE A 48 -5.14 -0.29 9.41
C PHE A 48 -5.35 -0.18 7.90
N ASP A 49 -4.57 -0.93 7.11
CA ASP A 49 -4.79 -0.99 5.67
C ASP A 49 -6.06 -1.79 5.40
N LYS A 50 -6.94 -1.22 4.56
CA LYS A 50 -8.22 -1.84 4.22
C LYS A 50 -8.07 -3.13 3.40
N LEU A 51 -7.18 -3.11 2.41
CA LEU A 51 -7.07 -4.13 1.37
C LEU A 51 -5.63 -4.47 1.04
N ILE A 52 -4.96 -3.57 0.31
CA ILE A 52 -3.59 -3.76 -0.17
C ILE A 52 -2.86 -2.41 -0.16
N CYS A 53 -1.54 -2.47 -0.06
CA CYS A 53 -0.63 -1.37 -0.36
C CYS A 53 0.24 -1.73 -1.57
N ALA A 54 0.81 -0.72 -2.23
CA ALA A 54 1.80 -0.91 -3.29
C ALA A 54 3.16 -0.45 -2.79
N VAL A 55 4.14 -1.36 -2.78
CA VAL A 55 5.53 -1.07 -2.45
C VAL A 55 6.31 -0.96 -3.75
N ILE A 56 6.92 0.20 -4.00
CA ILE A 56 7.69 0.48 -5.21
C ILE A 56 9.09 0.90 -4.79
N PRO A 57 10.13 0.08 -5.01
CA PRO A 57 11.51 0.53 -4.85
C PRO A 57 11.83 1.58 -5.92
N PHE A 58 12.47 2.68 -5.54
CA PHE A 58 12.84 3.75 -6.46
C PHE A 58 14.35 3.89 -6.53
N GLY A 59 14.95 3.51 -7.66
CA GLY A 59 16.40 3.51 -7.89
C GLY A 59 17.00 2.10 -7.95
N ASP A 60 18.29 2.04 -8.25
CA ASP A 60 19.06 0.81 -8.32
C ASP A 60 19.77 0.59 -6.98
N TRP A 61 19.32 -0.42 -6.24
CA TRP A 61 19.81 -0.71 -4.89
C TRP A 61 20.28 -2.16 -4.77
N GLU A 62 21.16 -2.40 -3.80
CA GLU A 62 21.60 -3.74 -3.39
C GLU A 62 21.07 -4.04 -1.98
N GLY A 63 20.40 -5.18 -1.80
CA GLY A 63 19.69 -5.55 -0.57
C GLY A 63 18.37 -4.82 -0.38
N GLY A 64 17.81 -4.90 0.84
CA GLY A 64 16.58 -4.18 1.22
C GLY A 64 15.31 -4.75 0.61
N GLU A 65 15.29 -6.07 0.38
CA GLU A 65 14.18 -6.77 -0.26
C GLU A 65 12.88 -6.66 0.56
N LEU A 66 11.75 -6.69 -0.14
CA LEU A 66 10.46 -6.88 0.50
C LEU A 66 10.37 -8.32 1.01
N CYS A 67 10.59 -8.50 2.31
CA CYS A 67 10.48 -9.79 2.97
C CYS A 67 9.03 -10.07 3.37
N LEU A 68 8.43 -11.08 2.76
CA LEU A 68 7.12 -11.61 3.16
C LEU A 68 7.33 -12.82 4.07
N TYR A 69 6.79 -12.76 5.28
CA TYR A 69 6.67 -13.91 6.16
C TYR A 69 5.25 -14.47 6.02
N GLU A 70 5.10 -15.80 5.91
CA GLU A 70 3.78 -16.42 5.79
C GLU A 70 2.88 -15.98 6.96
N ALA A 71 1.66 -15.55 6.62
CA ALA A 71 0.64 -15.31 7.62
C ALA A 71 0.28 -16.67 8.25
N GLY A 72 0.84 -16.96 9.42
CA GLY A 72 0.46 -18.13 10.19
C GLY A 72 -1.05 -18.05 10.47
N TYR A 73 -1.80 -19.04 9.98
CA TYR A 73 -3.14 -19.30 10.47
C TYR A 73 -3.00 -19.64 11.97
N VAL A 74 -3.48 -18.77 12.85
CA VAL A 74 -3.69 -19.08 14.28
C VAL A 74 -5.17 -19.02 14.57
#